data_AF-A0A6G0SDD9-F1
#
_entry.id   AF-A0A6G0SDD9-F1
#
_cell.length_a   1.000
_cell.length_b   1.000
_cell.length_c   1.000
_cell.angle_alpha   90.00
_cell.angle_beta   90.00
_cell.angle_gamma   90.00
#
_symmetry.space_group_name_H-M   'P 1'
#
loop_
_entity.id
_entity.type
_entity.pdbx_description
1 polymer ?
#
loop_
_entity_poly.entity_id
_entity_poly.type
_entity_poly.pdbx_seq_one_letter_code
_entity_poly.pdbx_strand_id
1 'polypeptide(L)'
;MTASKRTSSSCTVTTNKRPQSIQDEASHARGLLEADFARLARKNLEETAALQQLNDDLESQLRYAQSQISTLEKRVQDKRFDADGLLAFLNAGNNEVRGNWPRFRKVLGQVQRGVAAPPSWKTWITVEAADKSFRMFPPYPGPAPPDNDENDDDSEQEEKSEDNPPSPDPKRDAPRGKEPRKYLSGSKRRASSQRRVDVEGQCRPTGHPKSDVGPRSASEALPFTITDACALLPEFIDWEDLRPDVQWAMRTGLGYDEAVEIMLADAAQHALFHRDSLCGMLATMMDRHKLDDTLWARYVTTAYYVMAEVLLESWLERGVVPPE
;
A
#
# COMPACT_ATOMS: atom_id res chain seq x y z
N MET A 1 -32.69 -86.68 45.02
CA MET A 1 -32.17 -86.42 43.66
C MET A 1 -32.65 -85.05 43.25
N THR A 2 -31.81 -84.04 43.44
CA THR A 2 -32.12 -82.64 43.11
C THR A 2 -30.96 -82.05 42.30
N ALA A 3 -31.37 -81.29 41.29
CA ALA A 3 -30.59 -80.88 40.13
C ALA A 3 -29.49 -79.86 40.44
N SER A 4 -28.47 -79.80 39.57
CA SER A 4 -27.71 -78.57 39.33
C SER A 4 -27.26 -78.53 37.86
N LYS A 5 -28.02 -77.77 37.06
CA LYS A 5 -27.60 -77.27 35.75
C LYS A 5 -26.59 -76.14 35.99
N ARG A 6 -25.34 -76.32 35.57
CA ARG A 6 -24.39 -75.21 35.38
C ARG A 6 -24.70 -74.54 34.04
N THR A 7 -25.13 -73.29 34.09
CA THR A 7 -25.12 -72.39 32.94
C THR A 7 -23.80 -71.60 32.96
N SER A 8 -22.89 -71.91 32.04
CA SER A 8 -21.76 -71.03 31.72
C SER A 8 -22.28 -69.86 30.90
N SER A 9 -22.42 -68.68 31.51
CA SER A 9 -22.62 -67.43 30.76
C SER A 9 -21.28 -66.89 30.31
N SER A 10 -21.11 -66.88 28.99
CA SER A 10 -20.06 -66.17 28.26
C SER A 10 -20.19 -64.66 28.51
N CYS A 11 -19.15 -64.04 29.06
CA CYS A 11 -18.97 -62.59 29.09
C CYS A 11 -17.77 -62.22 28.22
N THR A 12 -18.00 -61.91 26.95
CA THR A 12 -16.98 -61.35 26.04
C THR A 12 -17.60 -60.34 25.06
N VAL A 13 -18.30 -59.30 25.54
CA VAL A 13 -18.74 -58.18 24.68
C VAL A 13 -18.79 -56.86 25.46
N THR A 14 -17.64 -56.31 25.87
CA THR A 14 -17.58 -54.92 26.40
C THR A 14 -16.33 -54.14 26.01
N THR A 15 -15.34 -54.77 25.36
CA THR A 15 -14.04 -54.13 25.10
C THR A 15 -14.01 -53.26 23.83
N ASN A 16 -14.86 -53.51 22.82
CA ASN A 16 -14.84 -52.75 21.56
C ASN A 16 -15.65 -51.43 21.55
N LYS A 17 -16.55 -51.18 22.52
CA LYS A 17 -17.38 -49.96 22.52
C LYS A 17 -16.67 -48.69 23.00
N ARG A 18 -15.76 -48.81 23.97
CA ARG A 18 -14.96 -47.67 24.46
C ARG A 18 -14.05 -47.04 23.39
N PRO A 19 -13.24 -47.80 22.64
CA PRO A 19 -12.36 -47.19 21.64
C PRO A 19 -13.13 -46.50 20.51
N GLN A 20 -14.29 -47.04 20.10
CA GLN A 20 -15.18 -46.39 19.12
C GLN A 20 -15.74 -45.07 19.66
N SER A 21 -16.27 -45.05 20.89
CA SER A 21 -16.78 -43.83 21.53
C SER A 21 -15.73 -42.73 21.64
N ILE A 22 -14.49 -43.09 22.00
CA ILE A 22 -13.39 -42.12 22.10
C ILE A 22 -13.03 -41.56 20.72
N GLN A 23 -13.07 -42.40 19.68
CA GLN A 23 -12.80 -41.97 18.31
C GLN A 23 -13.90 -41.05 17.76
N ASP A 24 -15.16 -41.33 18.09
CA ASP A 24 -16.31 -40.49 17.74
C ASP A 24 -16.24 -39.14 18.45
N GLU A 25 -15.93 -39.12 19.75
CA GLU A 25 -15.73 -37.89 20.53
C GLU A 25 -14.56 -37.06 20.00
N ALA A 26 -13.43 -37.69 19.67
CA ALA A 26 -12.27 -37.01 19.09
C ALA A 26 -12.58 -36.43 17.70
N SER A 27 -13.35 -37.15 16.89
CA SER A 27 -13.79 -36.68 15.56
C SER A 27 -14.76 -35.51 15.69
N HIS A 28 -15.68 -35.56 16.65
CA HIS A 28 -16.60 -34.47 16.94
C HIS A 28 -15.87 -33.21 17.43
N ALA A 29 -14.95 -33.36 18.38
CA ALA A 29 -14.14 -32.26 18.89
C ALA A 29 -13.29 -31.62 17.78
N ARG A 30 -12.69 -32.44 16.89
CA ARG A 30 -11.96 -31.96 15.72
C ARG A 30 -12.86 -31.15 14.78
N GLY A 31 -14.06 -31.63 14.49
CA GLY A 31 -15.03 -30.93 13.64
C GLY A 31 -15.48 -29.58 14.23
N LEU A 32 -15.66 -29.50 15.56
CA LEU A 32 -15.98 -28.24 16.24
C LEU A 32 -14.84 -27.23 16.11
N LEU A 33 -13.59 -27.66 16.35
CA LEU A 33 -12.42 -26.80 16.22
C LEU A 33 -12.24 -26.29 14.78
N GLU A 34 -12.43 -27.15 13.79
CA GLU A 34 -12.35 -26.78 12.37
C GLU A 34 -13.43 -25.77 12.00
N ALA A 35 -14.67 -25.95 12.48
CA ALA A 35 -15.75 -24.99 12.27
C ALA A 35 -15.49 -23.63 12.94
N ASP A 36 -14.97 -23.62 14.17
CA ASP A 36 -14.59 -22.40 14.87
C ASP A 36 -13.43 -21.67 14.17
N PHE A 37 -12.45 -22.41 13.67
CA PHE A 37 -11.34 -21.88 12.89
C PHE A 37 -11.82 -21.29 11.55
N ALA A 38 -12.69 -21.99 10.82
CA ALA A 38 -13.30 -21.46 9.60
C ALA A 38 -14.09 -20.17 9.85
N ARG A 39 -14.83 -20.09 10.96
CA ARG A 39 -15.52 -18.85 11.36
C ARG A 39 -14.53 -17.70 11.63
N LEU A 40 -13.42 -17.99 12.30
CA LEU A 40 -12.38 -16.99 12.56
C LEU A 40 -11.71 -16.54 11.25
N ALA A 41 -11.45 -17.47 10.33
CA ALA A 41 -10.91 -17.17 9.01
C ALA A 41 -11.83 -16.24 8.21
N ARG A 42 -13.15 -16.48 8.20
CA ARG A 42 -14.15 -15.59 7.56
C ARG A 42 -14.07 -14.17 8.13
N LYS A 43 -14.06 -14.05 9.47
CA LYS A 43 -13.95 -12.75 10.14
C LYS A 43 -12.63 -12.05 9.81
N ASN A 44 -11.52 -12.79 9.74
CA ASN A 44 -10.23 -12.21 9.35
C ASN A 44 -10.24 -11.73 7.88
N LEU A 45 -10.90 -12.47 6.99
CA LEU A 45 -11.07 -12.07 5.59
C LEU A 45 -11.92 -10.79 5.46
N GLU A 46 -13.02 -10.69 6.22
CA GLU A 46 -13.85 -9.48 6.27
C GLU A 46 -13.06 -8.26 6.80
N GLU A 47 -12.30 -8.44 7.89
CA GLU A 47 -11.49 -7.36 8.47
C GLU A 47 -10.37 -6.91 7.52
N THR A 48 -9.69 -7.85 6.85
CA THR A 48 -8.64 -7.52 5.87
C THR A 48 -9.20 -6.80 4.64
N ALA A 49 -10.37 -7.22 4.13
CA ALA A 49 -11.05 -6.52 3.04
C ALA A 49 -11.47 -5.10 3.44
N ALA A 50 -11.97 -4.89 4.66
CA ALA A 50 -12.31 -3.57 5.16
C ALA A 50 -11.09 -2.65 5.30
N LEU A 51 -9.94 -3.18 5.74
CA LEU A 51 -8.68 -2.44 5.81
C LEU A 51 -8.15 -2.07 4.42
N GLN A 52 -8.25 -2.98 3.44
CA GLN A 52 -7.88 -2.70 2.05
C GLN A 52 -8.73 -1.57 1.47
N GLN A 53 -10.06 -1.63 1.65
CA GLN A 53 -10.96 -0.57 1.20
C GLN A 53 -10.61 0.80 1.81
N LEU A 54 -10.29 0.84 3.11
CA LEU A 54 -9.86 2.08 3.76
C LEU A 54 -8.55 2.61 3.16
N ASN A 55 -7.61 1.72 2.83
CA ASN A 55 -6.34 2.10 2.22
C ASN A 55 -6.56 2.69 0.82
N ASP A 56 -7.41 2.06 0.00
CA ASP A 56 -7.77 2.57 -1.33
C ASP A 56 -8.44 3.95 -1.25
N ASP A 57 -9.32 4.15 -0.26
CA ASP A 57 -9.96 5.44 0.01
C ASP A 57 -8.91 6.50 0.39
N LEU A 58 -7.95 6.18 1.26
CA LEU A 58 -6.88 7.10 1.65
C LEU A 58 -5.95 7.43 0.49
N GLU A 59 -5.58 6.45 -0.34
CA GLU A 59 -4.80 6.67 -1.55
C GLU A 59 -5.54 7.56 -2.56
N SER A 60 -6.86 7.41 -2.69
CA SER A 60 -7.69 8.29 -3.52
C SER A 60 -7.68 9.74 -3.00
N GLN A 61 -7.78 9.92 -1.68
CA GLN A 61 -7.73 11.24 -1.04
C GLN A 61 -6.36 11.91 -1.23
N LEU A 62 -5.29 11.12 -1.11
CA LEU A 62 -3.93 11.59 -1.34
C LEU A 62 -3.75 12.06 -2.78
N ARG A 63 -4.19 11.27 -3.76
CA ARG A 63 -4.16 11.65 -5.19
C ARG A 63 -4.97 12.92 -5.46
N TYR A 64 -6.16 13.03 -4.86
CA TYR A 64 -6.99 14.23 -4.98
C TYR A 64 -6.29 15.47 -4.40
N ALA A 65 -5.73 15.37 -3.20
CA ALA A 65 -5.01 16.46 -2.56
C ALA A 65 -3.79 16.90 -3.37
N GLN A 66 -3.01 15.96 -3.92
CA GLN A 66 -1.89 16.25 -4.81
C GLN A 66 -2.32 17.00 -6.09
N SER A 67 -3.47 16.63 -6.67
CA SER A 67 -4.04 17.34 -7.82
C SER A 67 -4.48 18.76 -7.47
N GLN A 68 -5.07 18.96 -6.28
CA GLN A 68 -5.42 20.29 -5.79
C GLN A 68 -4.18 21.16 -5.57
N ILE A 69 -3.12 20.60 -4.96
CA ILE A 69 -1.84 21.29 -4.78
C ILE A 69 -1.26 21.70 -6.13
N SER A 70 -1.16 20.78 -7.09
CA SER A 70 -0.64 21.06 -8.43
C SER A 70 -1.44 22.16 -9.15
N THR A 71 -2.77 22.15 -9.00
CA THR A 71 -3.65 23.17 -9.57
C THR A 71 -3.44 24.53 -8.92
N LEU A 72 -3.31 24.58 -7.60
CA LEU A 72 -3.05 25.81 -6.86
C LEU A 72 -1.66 26.36 -7.18
N GLU A 73 -0.64 25.53 -7.26
CA GLU A 73 0.71 25.90 -7.67
C GLU A 73 0.72 26.52 -9.07
N LYS A 74 0.02 25.90 -10.03
CA LYS A 74 -0.16 26.48 -11.37
C LYS A 74 -0.85 27.84 -11.31
N ARG A 75 -1.94 27.98 -10.55
CA ARG A 75 -2.64 29.27 -10.38
C ARG A 75 -1.77 30.34 -9.71
N VAL A 76 -0.93 29.95 -8.76
CA VAL A 76 0.04 30.85 -8.11
C VAL A 76 1.10 31.28 -9.12
N GLN A 77 1.61 30.35 -9.93
CA GLN A 77 2.58 30.64 -10.97
C GLN A 77 2.01 31.53 -12.08
N ASP A 78 0.78 31.28 -12.53
CA ASP A 78 0.08 32.09 -13.55
C ASP A 78 -0.19 33.53 -13.07
N LYS A 79 -0.43 33.70 -11.75
CA LYS A 79 -0.66 35.01 -11.14
C LYS A 79 0.62 35.67 -10.63
N ARG A 80 1.76 34.97 -10.73
CA ARG A 80 3.02 35.51 -10.27
C ARG A 80 3.37 36.72 -11.14
N PHE A 81 3.70 37.82 -10.49
CA PHE A 81 4.16 39.02 -11.19
C PHE A 81 5.40 38.68 -12.02
N ASP A 82 5.35 38.93 -13.33
CA ASP A 82 6.48 38.75 -14.24
C ASP A 82 7.16 40.10 -14.51
N ALA A 83 8.29 40.31 -13.84
CA ALA A 83 9.08 41.53 -14.00
C ALA A 83 9.62 41.67 -15.43
N ASP A 84 9.96 40.57 -16.09
CA ASP A 84 10.57 40.60 -17.41
C ASP A 84 9.52 40.85 -18.51
N GLY A 85 8.36 40.21 -18.39
CA GLY A 85 7.19 40.50 -19.22
C GLY A 85 6.71 41.94 -19.11
N LEU A 86 6.68 42.52 -17.90
CA LEU A 86 6.37 43.94 -17.71
C LEU A 86 7.40 44.83 -18.43
N LEU A 87 8.69 44.55 -18.27
CA LEU A 87 9.74 45.34 -18.91
C LEU A 87 9.70 45.21 -20.44
N ALA A 88 9.42 44.02 -20.98
CA ALA A 88 9.24 43.82 -22.40
C ALA A 88 8.03 44.62 -22.93
N PHE A 89 6.90 44.61 -22.22
CA PHE A 89 5.72 45.39 -22.56
C PHE A 89 5.99 46.90 -22.56
N LEU A 90 6.67 47.41 -21.53
CA LEU A 90 7.01 48.84 -21.43
C LEU A 90 7.92 49.31 -22.56
N ASN A 91 8.72 48.40 -23.14
CA ASN A 91 9.59 48.68 -24.28
C ASN A 91 8.95 48.34 -25.64
N ALA A 92 7.72 47.84 -25.66
CA ALA A 92 6.98 47.58 -26.90
C ALA A 92 6.26 48.86 -27.38
N GLY A 93 6.17 49.03 -28.71
CA GLY A 93 5.48 50.16 -29.34
C GLY A 93 6.30 51.46 -29.39
N ASN A 94 5.62 52.61 -29.44
CA ASN A 94 6.24 53.96 -29.45
C ASN A 94 6.49 54.52 -28.03
N ASN A 95 6.59 53.64 -27.03
CA ASN A 95 6.83 54.04 -25.65
C ASN A 95 8.32 54.32 -25.45
N GLU A 96 8.67 55.51 -24.95
CA GLU A 96 10.05 55.86 -24.59
C GLU A 96 10.21 55.84 -23.08
N VAL A 97 10.81 54.78 -22.55
CA VAL A 97 11.07 54.65 -21.12
C VAL A 97 12.55 54.96 -20.84
N ARG A 98 12.80 55.89 -19.91
CA ARG A 98 14.10 56.52 -19.67
C ARG A 98 14.63 56.13 -18.28
N GLY A 99 15.95 55.88 -18.15
CA GLY A 99 16.61 55.70 -16.85
C GLY A 99 17.49 54.46 -16.71
N ASN A 100 17.86 54.11 -15.46
CA ASN A 100 18.73 52.97 -15.14
C ASN A 100 17.93 51.65 -15.10
N TRP A 101 17.84 51.01 -16.26
CA TRP A 101 17.07 49.77 -16.47
C TRP A 101 17.54 48.55 -15.67
N PRO A 102 18.85 48.22 -15.62
CA PRO A 102 19.31 47.07 -14.82
C PRO A 102 18.92 47.21 -13.35
N ARG A 103 18.99 48.44 -12.80
CA ARG A 103 18.58 48.69 -11.41
C ARG A 103 17.08 48.53 -11.21
N PHE A 104 16.25 49.03 -12.13
CA PHE A 104 14.80 48.89 -12.04
C PHE A 104 14.35 47.43 -12.14
N ARG A 105 14.95 46.64 -13.04
CA ARG A 105 14.73 45.19 -13.13
C ARG A 105 15.07 44.47 -11.82
N LYS A 106 16.21 44.80 -11.20
CA LYS A 106 16.59 44.25 -9.90
C LYS A 106 15.55 44.59 -8.81
N VAL A 107 15.02 45.81 -8.79
CA VAL A 107 13.95 46.22 -7.85
C VAL A 107 12.67 45.41 -8.05
N LEU A 108 12.21 45.27 -9.30
CA LEU A 108 11.02 44.47 -9.63
C LEU A 108 11.22 42.98 -9.27
N GLY A 109 12.42 42.45 -9.45
CA GLY A 109 12.79 41.10 -9.01
C GLY A 109 12.75 40.93 -7.48
N GLN A 110 13.09 41.96 -6.70
CA GLN A 110 12.93 41.93 -5.23
C GLN A 110 11.46 41.93 -4.83
N VAL A 111 10.62 42.75 -5.48
CA VAL A 111 9.15 42.75 -5.28
C VAL A 111 8.55 41.38 -5.61
N GLN A 112 8.99 40.75 -6.70
CA GLN A 112 8.55 39.41 -7.10
C GLN A 112 8.96 38.32 -6.09
N ARG A 113 10.09 38.50 -5.38
CA ARG A 113 10.58 37.60 -4.34
C ARG A 113 10.03 37.92 -2.94
N GLY A 114 9.29 39.02 -2.78
CA GLY A 114 8.79 39.48 -1.48
C GLY A 114 9.89 39.99 -0.53
N VAL A 115 11.05 40.38 -1.07
CA VAL A 115 12.20 40.85 -0.30
C VAL A 115 12.26 42.38 -0.36
N ALA A 116 12.58 43.03 0.76
CA ALA A 116 12.74 44.48 0.81
C ALA A 116 13.96 44.92 -0.05
N ALA A 117 13.82 46.01 -0.79
CA ALA A 117 14.94 46.60 -1.51
C ALA A 117 15.98 47.16 -0.52
N PRO A 118 17.29 47.13 -0.84
CA PRO A 118 18.32 47.69 0.02
C PRO A 118 18.05 49.15 0.40
N PRO A 119 18.26 49.57 1.66
CA PRO A 119 17.94 50.92 2.13
C PRO A 119 18.77 52.03 1.46
N SER A 120 19.91 51.68 0.87
CA SER A 120 20.74 52.59 0.06
C SER A 120 20.13 52.90 -1.32
N TRP A 121 19.07 52.18 -1.74
CA TRP A 121 18.45 52.37 -3.05
C TRP A 121 17.34 53.41 -3.03
N LYS A 122 17.65 54.61 -3.53
CA LYS A 122 16.66 55.64 -3.88
C LYS A 122 16.36 55.56 -5.38
N THR A 123 15.17 55.10 -5.74
CA THR A 123 14.71 55.01 -7.13
C THR A 123 13.57 56.01 -7.34
N TRP A 124 13.71 56.90 -8.32
CA TRP A 124 12.67 57.84 -8.72
C TRP A 124 12.09 57.38 -10.06
N ILE A 125 10.77 57.20 -10.14
CA ILE A 125 10.06 56.83 -11.36
C ILE A 125 9.23 58.03 -11.79
N THR A 126 9.46 58.52 -13.00
CA THR A 126 8.70 59.62 -13.59
C THR A 126 7.94 59.09 -14.79
N VAL A 127 6.60 59.24 -14.78
CA VAL A 127 5.73 58.84 -15.89
C VAL A 127 5.33 60.10 -16.65
N GLU A 128 5.79 60.24 -17.88
CA GLU A 128 5.47 61.35 -18.77
C GLU A 128 4.80 60.80 -20.04
N ALA A 129 3.78 61.49 -20.55
CA ALA A 129 3.11 61.10 -21.78
C ALA A 129 4.03 61.36 -22.99
N ALA A 130 4.00 60.47 -23.98
CA ALA A 130 4.94 60.45 -25.12
C ALA A 130 4.77 61.62 -26.10
N ASP A 131 3.79 62.51 -25.89
CA ASP A 131 3.56 63.71 -26.70
C ASP A 131 4.59 64.83 -26.44
N LYS A 132 5.48 64.66 -25.45
CA LYS A 132 6.53 65.62 -25.11
C LYS A 132 7.91 65.12 -25.55
N SER A 133 8.29 65.50 -26.77
CA SER A 133 9.52 65.06 -27.44
C SER A 133 10.75 65.90 -27.09
N PHE A 134 11.26 65.85 -25.85
CA PHE A 134 12.50 66.55 -25.53
C PHE A 134 13.39 65.82 -24.52
N ARG A 135 14.14 64.81 -24.98
CA ARG A 135 15.50 64.41 -24.53
C ARG A 135 15.92 63.12 -25.24
N MET A 136 17.21 62.84 -25.40
CA MET A 136 17.73 61.58 -25.98
C MET A 136 18.39 60.75 -24.87
N PHE A 137 17.87 59.55 -24.58
CA PHE A 137 18.54 58.55 -23.73
C PHE A 137 18.55 57.20 -24.45
N PRO A 138 19.53 56.32 -24.18
CA PRO A 138 19.65 55.05 -24.88
C PRO A 138 18.47 54.10 -24.57
N PRO A 139 17.98 53.34 -25.57
CA PRO A 139 16.87 52.41 -25.41
C PRO A 139 17.23 51.22 -24.50
N TYR A 140 16.22 50.54 -23.96
CA TYR A 140 16.39 49.32 -23.17
C TYR A 140 17.07 48.22 -23.98
N PRO A 141 18.15 47.59 -23.48
CA PRO A 141 18.86 46.52 -24.20
C PRO A 141 18.09 45.21 -24.38
N GLY A 142 16.90 45.04 -23.78
CA GLY A 142 16.20 43.76 -23.75
C GLY A 142 16.74 42.82 -22.65
N PRO A 143 16.05 41.71 -22.34
CA PRO A 143 16.57 40.69 -21.45
C PRO A 143 17.77 39.99 -22.10
N ALA A 144 18.92 39.92 -21.42
CA ALA A 144 19.99 39.02 -21.81
C ALA A 144 19.56 37.55 -21.60
N PRO A 145 20.01 36.60 -22.45
CA PRO A 145 19.81 35.17 -22.23
C PRO A 145 20.34 34.74 -20.84
N PRO A 146 19.76 33.71 -20.22
CA PRO A 146 20.23 33.23 -18.92
C PRO A 146 21.58 32.53 -19.11
N ASP A 147 22.67 33.26 -18.89
CA ASP A 147 23.98 32.66 -18.72
C ASP A 147 24.21 32.33 -17.24
N ASN A 148 24.61 31.08 -17.04
CA ASN A 148 25.18 30.49 -15.84
C ASN A 148 26.49 31.18 -15.44
N ASP A 149 26.91 30.90 -14.20
CA ASP A 149 28.26 31.06 -13.63
C ASP A 149 28.55 32.47 -13.06
N GLU A 150 28.54 32.61 -11.73
CA GLU A 150 29.64 32.32 -10.78
C GLU A 150 30.66 33.47 -10.70
N ASN A 151 30.88 33.89 -9.45
CA ASN A 151 31.97 34.74 -8.93
C ASN A 151 31.98 36.26 -9.24
N ASP A 152 31.81 37.03 -8.16
CA ASP A 152 32.82 37.93 -7.57
C ASP A 152 32.07 38.71 -6.48
N ASP A 153 32.05 38.20 -5.24
CA ASP A 153 33.00 38.55 -4.18
C ASP A 153 33.32 40.05 -4.14
N ASP A 154 32.67 40.74 -3.21
CA ASP A 154 33.36 41.79 -2.48
C ASP A 154 32.91 41.77 -1.03
N SER A 155 33.91 41.63 -0.17
CA SER A 155 33.87 41.24 1.22
C SER A 155 34.26 42.43 2.09
N GLU A 156 33.37 42.91 2.95
CA GLU A 156 33.70 43.71 4.15
C GLU A 156 32.67 43.33 5.23
N GLN A 157 32.93 42.38 6.13
CA GLN A 157 33.71 42.44 7.38
C GLN A 157 33.31 43.54 8.38
N GLU A 158 32.84 43.06 9.56
CA GLU A 158 33.02 43.64 10.91
C GLU A 158 32.15 44.88 11.26
N GLU A 159 31.52 45.06 12.44
CA GLU A 159 31.67 44.49 13.78
C GLU A 159 30.34 44.41 14.58
N LYS A 160 30.49 43.67 15.68
CA LYS A 160 29.63 43.17 16.77
C LYS A 160 29.16 44.23 17.79
N SER A 161 28.19 43.83 18.65
CA SER A 161 27.84 44.33 20.03
C SER A 161 26.60 45.25 20.11
N GLU A 162 25.58 45.17 20.99
CA GLU A 162 25.16 44.46 22.24
C GLU A 162 23.60 44.41 22.23
N ASP A 163 22.89 43.32 22.54
CA ASP A 163 22.39 42.80 23.85
C ASP A 163 21.54 43.74 24.74
N ASN A 164 20.20 43.58 24.73
CA ASN A 164 19.31 43.10 25.84
C ASN A 164 17.80 43.39 25.56
N PRO A 165 16.82 42.79 26.29
CA PRO A 165 15.58 42.25 25.72
C PRO A 165 14.32 43.01 26.25
N PRO A 166 13.05 42.59 26.02
CA PRO A 166 12.44 41.44 26.73
C PRO A 166 11.36 40.63 25.96
N SER A 167 11.16 39.36 26.36
CA SER A 167 9.91 38.57 26.26
C SER A 167 8.89 39.04 27.33
N PRO A 168 7.57 38.69 27.37
CA PRO A 168 6.98 37.40 27.00
C PRO A 168 5.52 37.37 26.42
N ASP A 169 5.14 36.14 26.05
CA ASP A 169 3.83 35.53 25.73
C ASP A 169 2.66 35.80 26.74
N PRO A 170 1.56 35.01 26.81
CA PRO A 170 0.53 34.55 25.84
C PRO A 170 -0.90 34.73 26.41
N LYS A 171 -1.98 34.52 25.61
CA LYS A 171 -3.32 34.07 26.07
C LYS A 171 -3.98 33.26 24.94
N ARG A 172 -4.26 31.94 25.04
CA ARG A 172 -5.27 31.21 25.86
C ARG A 172 -6.65 31.87 25.76
N ASP A 173 -7.70 31.20 25.26
CA ASP A 173 -8.44 30.20 26.05
C ASP A 173 -9.26 29.20 25.20
N ALA A 174 -9.32 27.98 25.72
CA ALA A 174 -10.42 27.01 25.54
C ALA A 174 -11.47 27.22 26.65
N PRO A 175 -12.69 26.67 26.53
CA PRO A 175 -13.02 25.47 27.33
C PRO A 175 -13.94 24.47 26.61
N ARG A 176 -13.66 23.16 26.65
CA ARG A 176 -14.02 22.14 27.66
C ARG A 176 -15.45 21.57 27.54
N GLY A 177 -15.51 20.36 26.96
CA GLY A 177 -16.14 19.19 27.58
C GLY A 177 -17.61 18.89 27.27
N LYS A 178 -17.88 17.69 26.75
CA LYS A 178 -18.75 16.68 27.38
C LYS A 178 -18.68 15.31 26.69
N GLU A 179 -18.78 14.31 27.55
CA GLU A 179 -18.64 12.85 27.39
C GLU A 179 -19.73 12.12 26.58
N PRO A 180 -19.53 10.81 26.29
CA PRO A 180 -20.24 10.07 25.25
C PRO A 180 -21.58 9.49 25.72
N ARG A 181 -22.55 9.42 24.80
CA ARG A 181 -23.84 8.76 25.02
C ARG A 181 -23.79 7.29 24.62
N LYS A 182 -24.16 6.47 25.60
CA LYS A 182 -24.54 5.06 25.53
C LYS A 182 -25.67 4.83 24.51
N TYR A 183 -25.55 3.79 23.69
CA TYR A 183 -26.69 3.16 23.03
C TYR A 183 -26.89 1.75 23.62
N LEU A 184 -28.06 1.54 24.19
CA LEU A 184 -28.53 0.24 24.68
C LEU A 184 -29.21 -0.53 23.54
N SER A 185 -28.73 -1.76 23.36
CA SER A 185 -29.45 -3.01 23.06
C SER A 185 -30.81 -2.94 22.35
N GLY A 186 -30.83 -3.51 21.14
CA GLY A 186 -32.03 -3.94 20.42
C GLY A 186 -31.73 -5.21 19.62
N SER A 187 -31.82 -6.35 20.30
CA SER A 187 -31.61 -7.70 19.76
C SER A 187 -32.66 -8.07 18.70
N LYS A 188 -32.21 -8.44 17.50
CA LYS A 188 -32.83 -9.52 16.71
C LYS A 188 -31.83 -10.10 15.71
N ARG A 189 -30.96 -10.99 16.19
CA ARG A 189 -30.16 -11.87 15.34
C ARG A 189 -31.12 -12.79 14.56
N ARG A 190 -31.37 -12.47 13.30
CA ARG A 190 -31.80 -13.47 12.33
C ARG A 190 -30.58 -14.34 12.06
N ALA A 191 -30.62 -15.59 12.52
CA ALA A 191 -29.67 -16.60 12.10
C ALA A 191 -29.76 -16.71 10.58
N SER A 192 -28.76 -16.20 9.86
CA SER A 192 -28.59 -16.51 8.45
C SER A 192 -28.17 -17.97 8.40
N SER A 193 -29.09 -18.81 7.97
CA SER A 193 -28.82 -20.17 7.53
C SER A 193 -27.62 -20.14 6.58
N GLN A 194 -26.46 -20.60 7.06
CA GLN A 194 -25.30 -20.88 6.22
C GLN A 194 -25.74 -21.89 5.16
N ARG A 195 -26.06 -21.40 3.97
CA ARG A 195 -26.02 -22.24 2.77
C ARG A 195 -24.55 -22.48 2.52
N ARG A 196 -24.06 -23.63 2.97
CA ARG A 196 -22.82 -24.20 2.41
C ARG A 196 -23.11 -24.39 0.92
N VAL A 197 -22.45 -23.62 0.08
CA VAL A 197 -22.33 -23.98 -1.33
C VAL A 197 -21.46 -25.23 -1.31
N ASP A 198 -21.98 -26.35 -1.83
CA ASP A 198 -21.23 -27.59 -1.88
C ASP A 198 -20.07 -27.36 -2.86
N VAL A 199 -18.87 -27.16 -2.33
CA VAL A 199 -17.65 -27.10 -3.13
C VAL A 199 -17.36 -28.54 -3.50
N GLU A 200 -17.78 -28.96 -4.70
CA GLU A 200 -17.54 -30.29 -5.26
C GLU A 200 -16.05 -30.55 -5.59
N GLY A 201 -15.15 -29.75 -5.02
CA GLY A 201 -13.71 -29.70 -5.25
C GLY A 201 -12.90 -30.63 -4.34
N GLN A 202 -11.66 -30.92 -4.73
CA GLN A 202 -10.72 -31.58 -3.85
C GLN A 202 -10.28 -30.62 -2.74
N CYS A 203 -10.94 -30.62 -1.57
CA CYS A 203 -10.59 -29.74 -0.46
C CYS A 203 -9.34 -30.18 0.32
N ARG A 204 -8.89 -31.44 0.16
CA ARG A 204 -7.74 -32.00 0.87
C ARG A 204 -6.93 -32.92 -0.06
N PRO A 205 -5.59 -32.94 0.04
CA PRO A 205 -4.77 -33.91 -0.66
C PRO A 205 -5.05 -35.35 -0.21
N THR A 206 -4.81 -36.31 -1.09
CA THR A 206 -5.03 -37.74 -0.82
C THR A 206 -4.04 -38.30 0.21
N GLY A 207 -2.80 -37.80 0.22
CA GLY A 207 -1.80 -38.06 1.25
C GLY A 207 -1.44 -36.78 1.97
N HIS A 208 -1.46 -36.76 3.31
CA HIS A 208 -1.12 -35.58 4.09
C HIS A 208 -0.11 -35.93 5.20
N PRO A 209 1.21 -35.96 4.89
CA PRO A 209 2.24 -36.14 5.91
C PRO A 209 2.20 -34.99 6.91
N LYS A 210 2.56 -35.29 8.17
CA LYS A 210 2.69 -34.25 9.19
C LYS A 210 3.85 -33.33 8.83
N SER A 211 3.58 -32.04 8.87
CA SER A 211 4.55 -30.96 8.71
C SER A 211 4.20 -29.89 9.74
N ASP A 212 5.20 -29.37 10.42
CA ASP A 212 5.10 -28.28 11.40
C ASP A 212 5.58 -26.95 10.83
N VAL A 213 5.95 -26.93 9.55
CA VAL A 213 6.44 -25.74 8.85
C VAL A 213 5.28 -24.79 8.55
N GLY A 214 5.44 -23.52 8.91
CA GLY A 214 4.51 -22.44 8.57
C GLY A 214 4.91 -21.67 7.30
N PRO A 215 4.02 -20.82 6.76
CA PRO A 215 4.33 -19.92 5.66
C PRO A 215 5.31 -18.83 6.09
N ARG A 216 5.87 -18.15 5.09
CA ARG A 216 6.73 -16.99 5.27
C ARG A 216 6.02 -15.87 6.04
N SER A 217 6.77 -15.17 6.89
CA SER A 217 6.25 -14.00 7.60
C SER A 217 5.88 -12.88 6.63
N ALA A 218 4.70 -12.28 6.82
CA ALA A 218 4.24 -11.17 5.98
C ALA A 218 5.11 -9.90 6.10
N SER A 219 5.86 -9.76 7.20
CA SER A 219 6.80 -8.63 7.39
C SER A 219 8.11 -8.80 6.64
N GLU A 220 8.39 -10.01 6.14
CA GLU A 220 9.63 -10.28 5.43
C GLU A 220 9.45 -9.90 3.95
N ALA A 221 10.16 -8.86 3.53
CA ALA A 221 10.14 -8.41 2.15
C ALA A 221 10.79 -9.46 1.23
N LEU A 222 10.24 -9.59 0.02
CA LEU A 222 10.84 -10.41 -1.02
C LEU A 222 12.11 -9.72 -1.54
N PRO A 223 13.24 -10.43 -1.65
CA PRO A 223 14.50 -9.89 -2.17
C PRO A 223 14.35 -9.29 -3.57
N PHE A 224 13.52 -9.89 -4.44
CA PHE A 224 13.32 -9.44 -5.81
C PHE A 224 11.91 -8.87 -6.04
N THR A 225 11.87 -7.77 -6.79
CA THR A 225 10.64 -7.28 -7.42
C THR A 225 10.23 -8.21 -8.56
N ILE A 226 9.01 -8.03 -9.10
CA ILE A 226 8.58 -8.76 -10.30
C ILE A 226 9.55 -8.49 -11.45
N THR A 227 9.94 -7.22 -11.65
CA THR A 227 10.88 -6.83 -12.71
C THR A 227 12.24 -7.50 -12.58
N ASP A 228 12.78 -7.59 -11.36
CA ASP A 228 14.06 -8.27 -11.12
C ASP A 228 13.96 -9.78 -11.41
N ALA A 229 12.85 -10.41 -11.01
CA ALA A 229 12.62 -11.83 -11.30
C ALA A 229 12.42 -12.10 -12.80
N CYS A 230 11.69 -11.24 -13.51
CA CYS A 230 11.51 -11.32 -14.96
C CYS A 230 12.85 -11.22 -15.71
N ALA A 231 13.79 -10.43 -15.21
CA ALA A 231 15.11 -10.28 -15.82
C ALA A 231 15.95 -11.57 -15.77
N LEU A 232 15.58 -12.54 -14.93
CA LEU A 232 16.24 -13.84 -14.80
C LEU A 232 15.58 -14.94 -15.64
N LEU A 233 14.52 -14.61 -16.38
CA LEU A 233 13.85 -15.59 -17.23
C LEU A 233 14.62 -15.83 -18.53
N PRO A 234 14.56 -17.07 -19.05
CA PRO A 234 14.93 -17.34 -20.42
C PRO A 234 14.08 -16.50 -21.39
N GLU A 235 14.68 -16.05 -22.50
CA GLU A 235 14.03 -15.15 -23.49
C GLU A 235 12.71 -15.69 -24.09
N PHE A 236 12.49 -17.00 -24.00
CA PHE A 236 11.31 -17.67 -24.56
C PHE A 236 10.18 -17.92 -23.55
N ILE A 237 10.31 -17.45 -22.31
CA ILE A 237 9.32 -17.67 -21.25
C ILE A 237 8.76 -16.33 -20.79
N ASP A 238 7.44 -16.18 -20.89
CA ASP A 238 6.73 -15.05 -20.33
C ASP A 238 6.44 -15.27 -18.84
N TRP A 239 6.55 -14.20 -18.05
CA TRP A 239 6.31 -14.25 -16.61
C TRP A 239 4.91 -14.75 -16.25
N GLU A 240 3.89 -14.32 -17.01
CA GLU A 240 2.49 -14.67 -16.77
C GLU A 240 2.19 -16.16 -17.05
N ASP A 241 3.00 -16.83 -17.87
CA ASP A 241 2.85 -18.26 -18.18
C ASP A 241 3.47 -19.18 -17.11
N LEU A 242 4.21 -18.60 -16.16
CA LEU A 242 4.81 -19.35 -15.06
C LEU A 242 3.76 -19.77 -14.05
N ARG A 243 3.93 -20.99 -13.50
CA ARG A 243 3.15 -21.41 -12.34
C ARG A 243 3.34 -20.41 -11.19
N PRO A 244 2.27 -20.02 -10.47
CA PRO A 244 2.35 -19.03 -9.39
C PRO A 244 3.37 -19.37 -8.30
N ASP A 245 3.56 -20.64 -7.98
CA ASP A 245 4.53 -21.09 -6.98
C ASP A 245 5.99 -20.87 -7.44
N VAL A 246 6.27 -21.06 -8.73
CA VAL A 246 7.57 -20.74 -9.35
C VAL A 246 7.80 -19.23 -9.38
N GLN A 247 6.79 -18.43 -9.75
CA GLN A 247 6.87 -16.97 -9.66
C GLN A 247 7.24 -16.53 -8.23
N TRP A 248 6.60 -17.11 -7.22
CA TRP A 248 6.94 -16.81 -5.82
C TRP A 248 8.35 -17.23 -5.44
N ALA A 249 8.78 -18.43 -5.82
CA ALA A 249 10.12 -18.92 -5.56
C ALA A 249 11.19 -18.00 -6.18
N MET A 250 11.01 -17.55 -7.43
CA MET A 250 11.93 -16.62 -8.07
C MET A 250 12.02 -15.28 -7.34
N ARG A 251 10.90 -14.77 -6.80
CA ARG A 251 10.91 -13.53 -6.00
C ARG A 251 11.68 -13.67 -4.68
N THR A 252 12.04 -14.89 -4.27
CA THR A 252 12.93 -15.14 -3.13
C THR A 252 14.42 -15.00 -3.45
N GLY A 253 14.78 -14.74 -4.72
CA GLY A 253 16.16 -14.60 -5.17
C GLY A 253 16.66 -15.78 -6.03
N LEU A 254 15.82 -16.77 -6.26
CA LEU A 254 16.16 -17.99 -7.01
C LEU A 254 16.10 -17.71 -8.52
N GLY A 255 17.02 -18.32 -9.29
CA GLY A 255 16.92 -18.35 -10.74
C GLY A 255 15.76 -19.22 -11.23
N TYR A 256 15.39 -19.11 -12.51
CA TYR A 256 14.28 -19.89 -13.08
C TYR A 256 14.44 -21.41 -12.89
N ASP A 257 15.59 -21.97 -13.28
CA ASP A 257 15.83 -23.42 -13.21
C ASP A 257 15.78 -23.92 -11.77
N GLU A 258 16.39 -23.19 -10.84
CA GLU A 258 16.41 -23.51 -9.40
C GLU A 258 15.00 -23.41 -8.79
N ALA A 259 14.24 -22.38 -9.15
CA ALA A 259 12.87 -22.22 -8.70
C ALA A 259 11.98 -23.38 -9.18
N VAL A 260 12.10 -23.79 -10.43
CA VAL A 260 11.37 -24.93 -10.98
C VAL A 260 11.76 -26.23 -10.28
N GLU A 261 13.07 -26.47 -10.09
CA GLU A 261 13.57 -27.66 -9.41
C GLU A 261 13.03 -27.77 -7.98
N ILE A 262 13.10 -26.68 -7.21
CA ILE A 262 12.61 -26.63 -5.82
C ILE A 262 11.10 -26.85 -5.76
N MET A 263 10.33 -26.26 -6.67
CA MET A 263 8.86 -26.41 -6.72
C MET A 263 8.40 -27.80 -7.15
N LEU A 264 9.23 -28.53 -7.90
CA LEU A 264 9.00 -29.92 -8.29
C LEU A 264 9.52 -30.93 -7.27
N ALA A 265 10.22 -30.51 -6.22
CA ALA A 265 10.67 -31.41 -5.16
C ALA A 265 9.47 -31.88 -4.29
N ASP A 266 9.47 -33.16 -3.90
CA ASP A 266 8.51 -33.71 -2.93
C ASP A 266 8.92 -33.32 -1.50
N ALA A 267 8.77 -32.03 -1.19
CA ALA A 267 9.20 -31.43 0.06
C ALA A 267 8.28 -30.27 0.51
N ALA A 268 8.41 -29.90 1.78
CA ALA A 268 7.66 -28.80 2.38
C ALA A 268 8.23 -27.44 1.94
N GLN A 269 7.80 -26.93 0.77
CA GLN A 269 8.28 -25.66 0.21
C GLN A 269 7.38 -24.45 0.52
N HIS A 270 6.24 -24.66 1.19
CA HIS A 270 5.28 -23.59 1.47
C HIS A 270 5.79 -22.51 2.42
N ALA A 271 6.97 -22.70 3.03
CA ALA A 271 7.69 -21.68 3.78
C ALA A 271 8.19 -20.52 2.91
N LEU A 272 8.26 -20.68 1.58
CA LEU A 272 8.66 -19.61 0.67
C LEU A 272 7.54 -18.58 0.43
N PHE A 273 6.29 -18.96 0.71
CA PHE A 273 5.12 -18.16 0.35
C PHE A 273 4.61 -17.37 1.54
N HIS A 274 4.20 -16.12 1.31
CA HIS A 274 3.37 -15.43 2.29
C HIS A 274 2.02 -16.12 2.43
N ARG A 275 1.42 -15.98 3.62
CA ARG A 275 0.14 -16.63 3.97
C ARG A 275 -0.94 -16.42 2.91
N ASP A 276 -1.17 -15.18 2.50
CA ASP A 276 -2.30 -14.84 1.63
C ASP A 276 -2.13 -15.46 0.23
N SER A 277 -0.89 -15.51 -0.26
CA SER A 277 -0.54 -16.14 -1.53
C SER A 277 -0.59 -17.65 -1.47
N LEU A 278 -0.16 -18.26 -0.36
CA LEU A 278 -0.37 -19.68 -0.10
C LEU A 278 -1.87 -20.03 -0.14
N CYS A 279 -2.71 -19.29 0.60
CA CYS A 279 -4.15 -19.50 0.61
C CYS A 279 -4.77 -19.32 -0.78
N GLY A 280 -4.33 -18.31 -1.54
CA GLY A 280 -4.77 -18.08 -2.92
C GLY A 280 -4.41 -19.24 -3.84
N MET A 281 -3.15 -19.71 -3.82
CA MET A 281 -2.72 -20.86 -4.63
C MET A 281 -3.49 -22.13 -4.26
N LEU A 282 -3.70 -22.40 -2.97
CA LEU A 282 -4.49 -23.54 -2.52
C LEU A 282 -5.94 -23.45 -2.97
N ALA A 283 -6.58 -22.29 -2.86
CA ALA A 283 -7.96 -22.09 -3.30
C ALA A 283 -8.11 -22.36 -4.80
N THR A 284 -7.17 -21.86 -5.61
CA THR A 284 -7.10 -22.14 -7.05
C THR A 284 -6.90 -23.62 -7.35
N MET A 285 -6.00 -24.29 -6.62
CA MET A 285 -5.78 -25.74 -6.78
C MET A 285 -6.98 -26.58 -6.37
N MET A 286 -7.73 -26.17 -5.34
CA MET A 286 -8.97 -26.82 -4.91
C MET A 286 -10.04 -26.73 -5.99
N ASP A 287 -10.24 -25.54 -6.57
CA ASP A 287 -11.17 -25.29 -7.67
C ASP A 287 -10.82 -26.13 -8.91
N ARG A 288 -9.53 -26.28 -9.21
CA ARG A 288 -9.04 -27.03 -10.38
C ARG A 288 -8.80 -28.52 -10.14
N HIS A 289 -9.01 -29.03 -8.93
CA HIS A 289 -8.69 -30.42 -8.55
C HIS A 289 -7.21 -30.80 -8.77
N LYS A 290 -6.28 -29.88 -8.49
CA LYS A 290 -4.82 -30.05 -8.71
C LYS A 290 -4.00 -30.10 -7.42
N LEU A 291 -4.63 -30.35 -6.27
CA LEU A 291 -3.89 -30.44 -4.99
C LEU A 291 -2.91 -31.62 -4.97
N ASP A 292 -3.27 -32.76 -5.57
CA ASP A 292 -2.37 -33.92 -5.61
C ASP A 292 -1.28 -33.79 -6.68
N ASP A 293 -1.52 -33.01 -7.74
CA ASP A 293 -0.55 -32.75 -8.82
C ASP A 293 0.61 -31.86 -8.34
N THR A 294 0.40 -31.08 -7.30
CA THR A 294 1.40 -30.17 -6.74
C THR A 294 2.06 -30.81 -5.52
N LEU A 295 3.29 -31.30 -5.68
CA LEU A 295 3.97 -32.12 -4.68
C LEU A 295 4.11 -31.43 -3.32
N TRP A 296 4.49 -30.15 -3.27
CA TRP A 296 4.61 -29.43 -2.00
C TRP A 296 3.27 -29.24 -1.28
N ALA A 297 2.15 -29.26 -2.01
CA ALA A 297 0.83 -28.96 -1.44
C ALA A 297 0.43 -29.97 -0.37
N ARG A 298 0.90 -31.23 -0.43
CA ARG A 298 0.59 -32.27 0.57
C ARG A 298 1.17 -32.01 1.95
N TYR A 299 2.22 -31.17 2.04
CA TYR A 299 2.91 -30.86 3.29
C TYR A 299 2.34 -29.64 4.02
N VAL A 300 1.31 -29.00 3.48
CA VAL A 300 0.71 -27.80 4.08
C VAL A 300 -0.19 -28.17 5.26
N THR A 301 -0.04 -27.51 6.40
CA THR A 301 -0.88 -27.80 7.58
C THR A 301 -2.37 -27.56 7.33
N THR A 302 -3.22 -28.36 7.98
CA THR A 302 -4.68 -28.37 7.74
C THR A 302 -5.34 -26.99 7.88
N ALA A 303 -4.83 -26.14 8.76
CA ALA A 303 -5.33 -24.78 8.97
C ALA A 303 -5.36 -23.95 7.68
N TYR A 304 -4.33 -24.06 6.82
CA TYR A 304 -4.28 -23.26 5.58
C TYR A 304 -5.28 -23.75 4.54
N TYR A 305 -5.61 -25.04 4.49
CA TYR A 305 -6.69 -25.49 3.62
C TYR A 305 -8.05 -24.96 4.08
N VAL A 306 -8.32 -24.89 5.39
CA VAL A 306 -9.57 -24.30 5.89
C VAL A 306 -9.67 -22.82 5.54
N MET A 307 -8.56 -22.08 5.60
CA MET A 307 -8.53 -20.69 5.15
C MET A 307 -8.74 -20.57 3.64
N ALA A 308 -8.13 -21.47 2.86
CA ALA A 308 -8.29 -21.52 1.40
C ALA A 308 -9.73 -21.88 0.98
N GLU A 309 -10.40 -22.78 1.68
CA GLU A 309 -11.83 -23.07 1.48
C GLU A 309 -12.68 -21.81 1.71
N VAL A 310 -12.46 -21.11 2.83
CA VAL A 310 -13.16 -19.86 3.14
C VAL A 310 -12.90 -18.80 2.06
N LEU A 311 -11.66 -18.71 1.57
CA LEU A 311 -11.29 -17.80 0.49
C LEU A 311 -12.01 -18.19 -0.82
N LEU A 312 -12.01 -19.47 -1.19
CA LEU A 312 -12.68 -19.99 -2.37
C LEU A 312 -14.20 -19.77 -2.32
N GLU A 313 -14.85 -20.07 -1.19
CA GLU A 313 -16.26 -19.74 -0.95
C GLU A 313 -16.53 -18.27 -1.24
N SER A 314 -15.68 -17.37 -0.72
CA SER A 314 -15.83 -15.92 -0.94
C SER A 314 -15.68 -15.52 -2.42
N TRP A 315 -14.81 -16.21 -3.17
CA TRP A 315 -14.61 -15.96 -4.60
C TRP A 315 -15.85 -16.41 -5.39
N LEU A 316 -16.36 -17.61 -5.10
CA LEU A 316 -17.56 -18.16 -5.72
C LEU A 316 -18.79 -17.30 -5.42
N GLU A 317 -18.96 -16.83 -4.19
CA GLU A 317 -20.05 -15.92 -3.81
C GLU A 317 -19.99 -14.58 -4.57
N ARG A 318 -18.79 -14.09 -4.88
CA ARG A 318 -18.55 -12.85 -5.63
C ARG A 318 -18.53 -13.04 -7.14
N GLY A 319 -18.59 -14.28 -7.65
CA GLY A 319 -18.42 -14.60 -9.06
C GLY A 319 -17.03 -14.30 -9.60
N VAL A 320 -16.00 -14.32 -8.75
CA VAL A 320 -14.61 -14.11 -9.15
C VAL A 320 -14.01 -15.46 -9.54
N VAL A 321 -13.49 -15.55 -10.76
CA VAL A 321 -12.79 -16.74 -11.25
C VAL A 321 -11.37 -16.76 -10.66
N PRO A 322 -10.91 -17.88 -10.09
CA PRO A 322 -9.53 -18.03 -9.63
C PRO A 322 -8.53 -17.76 -10.76
N PRO A 323 -7.40 -17.07 -10.50
CA PRO A 323 -6.37 -16.79 -11.52
C PRO A 323 -5.83 -18.09 -12.15
N GLU A 324 -5.61 -18.10 -13.48
CA GLU A 324 -5.08 -19.25 -14.25
C GLU A 324 -3.69 -19.70 -13.84
#